data_AF-A0A927QZ42-F1
#
_entry.id   AF-A0A927QZ42-F1
#
_cell.length_a   1.000
_cell.length_b   1.000
_cell.length_c   1.000
_cell.angle_alpha   90.00
_cell.angle_beta   90.00
_cell.angle_gamma   90.00
#
_symmetry.space_group_name_H-M   'P 1'
#
loop_
_entity.id
_entity.type
_entity.pdbx_description
1 polymer ?
#
loop_
_entity_poly.entity_id
_entity_poly.type
_entity_poly.pdbx_seq_one_letter_code
_entity_poly.pdbx_strand_id
1 'polypeptide(L)' 'MSGKKVKKKNTPVSSIDKNKFNMKIVTSDVCSRCRKCERGLRYLEKMSQPGAIGKGVPCILTKGKAYV' A
#
# COMPACT_ATOMS: atom_id res chain seq x y z
N MET A 1 35.15 -36.88 -8.56
CA MET A 1 34.10 -36.21 -7.76
C MET A 1 34.35 -34.71 -7.78
N SER A 2 33.76 -34.00 -8.74
CA SER A 2 34.04 -32.56 -8.93
C SER A 2 32.72 -31.79 -8.87
N GLY A 3 32.35 -31.35 -7.67
CA GLY A 3 31.12 -30.61 -7.41
C GLY A 3 31.15 -29.23 -8.08
N LYS A 4 30.31 -29.05 -9.10
CA LYS A 4 30.01 -27.73 -9.67
C LYS A 4 29.34 -26.86 -8.59
N LYS A 5 30.09 -25.90 -8.04
CA LYS A 5 29.54 -24.85 -7.18
C LYS A 5 28.62 -23.95 -8.02
N VAL A 6 27.31 -24.16 -7.87
CA VAL A 6 26.29 -23.26 -8.41
C VAL A 6 26.41 -21.94 -7.66
N LYS A 7 26.98 -20.92 -8.32
CA LYS A 7 26.93 -19.54 -7.83
C LYS A 7 25.46 -19.12 -7.82
N LYS A 8 24.82 -19.12 -6.64
CA LYS A 8 23.57 -18.40 -6.43
C LYS A 8 23.82 -16.97 -6.90
N LYS A 9 23.15 -16.54 -7.96
CA LYS A 9 23.04 -15.12 -8.29
C LYS A 9 22.33 -14.48 -7.09
N ASN A 10 23.10 -13.93 -6.17
CA ASN A 10 22.62 -12.88 -5.28
C ASN A 10 22.37 -11.68 -6.19
N THR A 11 21.25 -11.69 -6.90
CA THR A 11 20.66 -10.44 -7.36
C THR A 11 20.35 -9.66 -6.09
N PRO A 12 21.07 -8.57 -5.78
CA PRO A 12 20.58 -7.67 -4.75
C PRO A 12 19.17 -7.28 -5.21
N VAL A 13 18.17 -7.50 -4.36
CA VAL A 13 16.82 -6.97 -4.59
C VAL A 13 17.04 -5.48 -4.80
N SER A 14 16.98 -5.06 -6.07
CA SER A 14 17.26 -3.72 -6.52
C SER A 14 16.51 -2.78 -5.60
N SER A 15 17.25 -1.89 -4.92
CA SER A 15 16.70 -0.78 -4.14
C SER A 15 15.68 0.06 -4.94
N ILE A 16 15.67 -0.11 -6.26
CA ILE A 16 14.79 0.49 -7.25
C ILE A 16 13.34 -0.03 -7.18
N ASP A 17 13.08 -1.24 -6.67
CA ASP A 17 11.74 -1.87 -6.74
C ASP A 17 11.00 -1.95 -5.39
N LYS A 18 11.67 -1.70 -4.26
CA LYS A 18 11.04 -1.83 -2.93
C LYS A 18 9.90 -0.83 -2.68
N ASN A 19 9.95 0.32 -3.37
CA ASN A 19 9.00 1.42 -3.21
C ASN A 19 8.16 1.69 -4.47
N LYS A 20 8.28 0.86 -5.52
CA LYS A 20 7.42 0.96 -6.70
C LYS A 20 6.00 0.61 -6.28
N PHE A 21 5.25 1.67 -5.96
CA PHE A 21 3.80 1.73 -5.84
C PHE A 21 3.16 1.22 -4.53
N ASN A 22 3.86 1.31 -3.40
CA ASN A 22 3.17 1.20 -2.11
C ASN A 22 2.24 2.43 -1.92
N MET A 23 0.95 2.15 -1.69
CA MET A 23 -0.08 3.15 -1.36
C MET A 23 -0.07 3.36 0.17
N LYS A 24 -0.13 4.61 0.63
CA LYS A 24 -0.35 4.88 2.06
C LYS A 24 -1.75 4.45 2.46
N ILE A 25 -1.86 3.90 3.67
CA ILE A 25 -3.14 3.70 4.33
C ILE A 25 -3.59 5.05 4.87
N VAL A 26 -4.81 5.47 4.52
CA VAL A 26 -5.42 6.72 4.99
C VAL A 26 -6.73 6.43 5.72
N THR A 27 -7.14 7.34 6.60
CA THR A 27 -8.37 7.24 7.41
C THR A 27 -9.55 7.97 6.77
N SER A 28 -10.70 7.90 7.44
CA SER A 28 -11.97 8.48 6.99
C SER A 28 -11.88 9.98 6.76
N ASP A 29 -11.06 10.70 7.52
CA ASP A 29 -10.88 12.16 7.40
C ASP A 29 -10.30 12.56 6.04
N VAL A 30 -9.36 11.78 5.54
CA VAL A 30 -8.75 12.00 4.23
C VAL A 30 -9.73 11.61 3.13
N CYS A 31 -10.42 10.48 3.29
CA CYS A 31 -11.41 10.01 2.32
C CYS A 31 -12.61 10.95 2.21
N SER A 32 -13.10 11.52 3.33
CA SER A 32 -14.27 12.38 3.39
C SER A 32 -14.05 13.71 2.65
N ARG A 33 -12.81 14.22 2.67
CA ARG A 33 -12.36 15.39 1.91
C ARG A 33 -12.10 15.07 0.44
N CYS A 34 -11.55 13.89 0.16
CA CYS A 34 -11.12 13.53 -1.19
C CYS A 34 -12.29 13.08 -2.08
N ARG A 35 -13.02 12.02 -1.70
CA ARG A 35 -14.15 11.42 -2.47
C ARG A 35 -13.86 11.05 -3.95
N LYS A 36 -12.60 10.97 -4.37
CA LYS A 36 -12.20 10.68 -5.77
C LYS A 36 -12.05 9.21 -6.12
N CYS A 37 -12.21 8.29 -5.17
CA CYS A 37 -11.99 6.86 -5.42
C CYS A 37 -13.06 5.99 -4.78
N GLU A 38 -13.45 4.93 -5.49
CA GLU A 38 -14.50 4.00 -5.06
C GLU A 38 -14.17 3.30 -3.73
N ARG A 39 -12.90 2.95 -3.53
CA ARG A 39 -12.42 2.36 -2.25
C ARG A 39 -12.67 3.29 -1.06
N GLY A 40 -12.44 4.59 -1.25
CA GLY A 40 -12.65 5.60 -0.21
C GLY A 40 -14.13 5.82 0.07
N LEU A 41 -14.98 5.82 -0.97
CA LEU A 41 -16.44 5.95 -0.82
C LEU A 41 -17.02 4.75 -0.04
N ARG A 42 -16.67 3.53 -0.43
CA ARG A 42 -17.08 2.31 0.30
C ARG A 42 -16.59 2.31 1.75
N TYR A 43 -15.37 2.80 1.98
CA TYR A 43 -14.83 2.90 3.33
C TYR A 43 -15.60 3.94 4.18
N LEU A 44 -15.99 5.09 3.61
CA LEU A 44 -16.83 6.07 4.29
C LEU A 44 -18.22 5.53 4.61
N GLU A 45 -18.86 4.82 3.67
CA GLU A 45 -20.15 4.17 3.90
C GLU A 45 -20.07 3.19 5.07
N LYS A 46 -19.01 2.36 5.10
CA LYS A 46 -18.77 1.45 6.23
C LYS A 46 -18.56 2.21 7.54
N MET A 47 -17.79 3.31 7.52
CA MET A 47 -17.53 4.13 8.70
C MET A 47 -18.75 4.94 9.17
N SER A 48 -19.77 5.09 8.32
CA SER A 48 -21.02 5.77 8.69
C SER A 48 -21.93 4.92 9.57
N GLN A 49 -21.67 3.61 9.68
CA GLN A 49 -22.45 2.72 10.52
C GLN A 49 -22.06 2.86 12.00
N PRO A 50 -23.05 2.88 12.92
CA PRO A 50 -22.78 2.97 14.35
C PRO A 50 -21.96 1.75 14.81
N GLY A 51 -20.88 1.99 15.55
CA GLY A 51 -19.96 0.94 16.01
C GLY A 51 -18.90 0.51 14.99
N ALA A 52 -18.81 1.18 13.83
CA ALA A 52 -17.78 0.86 12.84
C ALA A 52 -16.37 1.27 13.32
N ILE A 53 -15.45 0.29 13.30
CA ILE A 53 -14.02 0.52 13.56
C ILE A 53 -13.25 0.47 12.24
N GLY A 54 -12.64 1.60 11.90
CA GLY A 54 -11.88 1.77 10.67
C GLY A 54 -10.41 1.40 10.80
N LYS A 55 -9.91 0.54 9.91
CA LYS A 55 -8.47 0.20 9.81
C LYS A 55 -7.73 1.00 8.73
N GLY A 56 -8.40 2.00 8.15
CA GLY A 56 -7.92 2.76 7.01
C GLY A 56 -8.05 2.01 5.67
N VAL A 57 -7.76 2.73 4.58
CA VAL A 57 -7.86 2.22 3.21
C VAL A 57 -6.63 2.64 2.39
N PRO A 58 -6.07 1.78 1.52
CA PRO A 58 -4.96 2.16 0.65
C PRO A 58 -5.38 3.21 -0.38
N CYS A 59 -4.71 4.35 -0.35
CA CYS A 59 -5.03 5.49 -1.20
C CYS A 59 -4.24 5.46 -2.51
N ILE A 60 -4.94 5.32 -3.64
CA ILE A 60 -4.37 5.33 -4.99
C ILE A 60 -3.64 6.63 -5.33
N LEU A 61 -3.98 7.73 -4.67
CA LEU A 61 -3.37 9.06 -4.89
C LEU A 61 -2.07 9.24 -4.10
N THR A 62 -1.74 8.31 -3.21
CA THR A 62 -0.52 8.35 -2.37
C THR A 62 0.59 7.41 -2.87
N LYS A 63 0.40 6.80 -4.05
CA LYS A 63 1.40 5.92 -4.69
C LYS A 63 2.76 6.63 -4.73
N GLY A 64 3.79 5.99 -4.19
CA GLY A 64 5.18 6.47 -4.26
C GLY A 64 5.69 7.27 -3.06
N LYS A 65 4.86 7.51 -2.01
CA LYS A 65 5.30 8.19 -0.78
C LYS A 65 5.50 7.23 0.41
N ALA A 66 5.55 5.92 0.17
CA ALA A 66 5.33 4.91 1.21
C ALA A 66 6.38 4.87 2.32
N TYR A 67 7.60 5.34 2.06
CA TYR A 67 8.66 5.46 3.06
C TYR A 67 9.42 6.76 2.75
N VAL A 68 9.11 7.81 3.49
CA VAL A 68 9.95 9.00 3.69
C VAL A 68 10.45 8.97 5.12
#